data_AF-A0A024X145-F1
#
_entry.id   AF-A0A024X145-F1
#
_cell.length_a   1.000
_cell.length_b   1.000
_cell.length_c   1.000
_cell.angle_alpha   90.00
_cell.angle_beta   90.00
_cell.angle_gamma   90.00
#
_symmetry.space_group_name_H-M   'P 1'
#
loop_
_entity.id
_entity.type
_entity.pdbx_description
1 polymer ?
#
loop_
_entity_poly.entity_id
_entity_poly.type
_entity_poly.pdbx_seq_one_letter_code
_entity_poly.pdbx_strand_id
1 'polypeptide(L)'
;MATTNKKLQKIMTQPINQIFRFFTNKTVVQIWLYDKPDMRIEGIILGFDEYMNMVLDQTKEISVKKNTKKELGKILLKGDTITLIMEV
;
A
#
# COMPACT_ATOMS: atom_id res chain seq x y z
N MET A 1 40.66 -11.43 -10.61
CA MET A 1 39.64 -10.85 -9.71
C MET A 1 38.30 -11.45 -10.12
N ALA A 2 37.85 -12.50 -9.44
CA ALA A 2 36.58 -13.16 -9.76
C ALA A 2 35.43 -12.38 -9.10
N THR A 3 34.55 -11.82 -9.92
CA THR A 3 33.31 -11.19 -9.47
C THR A 3 32.34 -12.28 -9.03
N THR A 4 32.26 -12.53 -7.73
CA THR A 4 31.30 -13.47 -7.16
C THR A 4 29.89 -12.93 -7.39
N ASN A 5 29.19 -13.48 -8.39
CA ASN A 5 27.77 -13.27 -8.62
C ASN A 5 26.99 -13.83 -7.42
N LYS A 6 26.80 -13.00 -6.38
CA LYS A 6 25.90 -13.31 -5.26
C LYS A 6 24.49 -13.37 -5.83
N LYS A 7 23.99 -14.58 -6.12
CA LYS A 7 22.56 -14.81 -6.34
C LYS A 7 21.83 -14.29 -5.10
N LEU A 8 21.17 -13.15 -5.23
CA LEU A 8 20.24 -12.65 -4.23
C LEU A 8 19.15 -13.71 -4.06
N GLN A 9 19.22 -14.50 -2.99
CA GLN A 9 18.11 -15.36 -2.61
C GLN A 9 16.94 -14.45 -2.24
N LYS A 10 15.83 -14.58 -2.98
CA LYS A 10 14.60 -13.85 -2.69
C LYS A 10 14.10 -14.31 -1.32
N ILE A 11 14.18 -13.43 -0.33
CA ILE A 11 13.70 -13.72 1.02
C ILE A 11 12.18 -13.88 0.94
N MET A 12 11.69 -15.06 1.29
CA MET A 12 10.26 -15.33 1.40
C MET A 12 9.77 -14.73 2.72
N THR A 13 9.09 -13.59 2.66
CA THR A 13 8.53 -12.92 3.84
C THR A 13 7.02 -13.15 3.92
N GLN A 14 6.50 -13.30 5.14
CA GLN A 14 5.05 -13.28 5.34
C GLN A 14 4.45 -11.93 4.91
N PRO A 15 3.21 -11.91 4.38
CA PRO A 15 2.57 -10.67 3.93
C PRO A 15 2.46 -9.61 5.03
N ILE A 16 2.16 -10.02 6.27
CA ILE A 16 2.07 -9.10 7.41
C ILE A 16 3.40 -8.36 7.64
N ASN A 17 4.54 -9.01 7.39
CA ASN A 17 5.85 -8.38 7.51
C ASN A 17 6.09 -7.33 6.42
N GLN A 18 5.46 -7.46 5.25
CA GLN A 18 5.51 -6.43 4.21
C GLN A 18 4.67 -5.21 4.60
N ILE A 19 3.47 -5.43 5.13
CA ILE A 19 2.63 -4.34 5.67
C ILE A 19 3.34 -3.62 6.82
N PHE A 20 3.99 -4.37 7.71
CA PHE A 20 4.77 -3.81 8.80
C PHE A 20 5.96 -2.98 8.30
N ARG A 21 6.60 -3.38 7.19
CA ARG A 21 7.65 -2.59 6.53
C ARG A 21 7.10 -1.28 5.99
N PHE A 22 5.96 -1.31 5.29
CA PHE A 22 5.32 -0.09 4.77
C PHE A 22 4.94 0.88 5.90
N PHE A 23 4.38 0.34 6.99
CA PHE A 23 4.05 1.09 8.19
C PHE A 23 5.29 1.73 8.84
N THR A 24 6.35 0.96 9.08
CA THR A 24 7.56 1.43 9.77
C THR A 24 8.33 2.46 8.94
N ASN A 25 8.44 2.23 7.63
CA ASN A 25 9.17 3.10 6.71
C ASN A 25 8.37 4.35 6.32
N LYS A 26 7.09 4.44 6.70
CA LYS A 26 6.15 5.49 6.25
C LYS A 26 6.14 5.65 4.73
N THR A 27 6.21 4.53 4.01
CA THR A 27 6.15 4.55 2.54
C THR A 27 4.76 4.93 2.09
N VAL A 28 4.68 5.69 0.99
CA VAL A 28 3.41 5.94 0.32
C VAL A 28 3.02 4.66 -0.40
N VAL A 29 1.89 4.08 0.01
CA VAL A 29 1.33 2.89 -0.63
C VAL A 29 0.16 3.28 -1.52
N GLN A 30 0.00 2.56 -2.62
CA GLN A 30 -1.20 2.58 -3.46
C GLN A 30 -2.02 1.33 -3.17
N ILE A 31 -3.30 1.56 -2.88
CA ILE A 31 -4.28 0.54 -2.54
C ILE A 31 -5.32 0.47 -3.66
N TRP A 32 -5.55 -0.75 -4.14
CA TRP A 32 -6.55 -1.06 -5.15
C TRP A 32 -7.83 -1.48 -4.47
N LEU A 33 -8.95 -0.85 -4.86
CA LEU A 33 -10.26 -1.16 -4.31
C LEU A 33 -10.94 -2.28 -5.10
N TYR A 34 -11.64 -3.17 -4.38
CA TYR A 34 -12.37 -4.30 -4.96
C TYR A 34 -13.55 -3.83 -5.84
N ASP A 35 -14.46 -3.04 -5.27
CA ASP A 35 -15.67 -2.60 -5.98
C ASP A 35 -15.43 -1.49 -7.02
N LYS A 36 -14.28 -0.81 -6.95
CA LYS A 36 -13.99 0.39 -7.75
C LYS A 36 -12.64 0.28 -8.46
N PRO A 37 -12.55 -0.43 -9.60
CA PRO A 37 -11.29 -0.62 -10.32
C PRO A 37 -10.73 0.69 -10.89
N ASP A 38 -11.60 1.66 -11.18
CA ASP A 38 -11.22 2.99 -11.70
C ASP A 38 -10.67 3.93 -10.62
N MET A 39 -10.64 3.49 -9.36
CA MET A 39 -10.23 4.28 -8.20
C MET A 39 -9.10 3.58 -7.45
N ARG A 40 -8.07 4.34 -7.12
CA ARG A 40 -6.97 3.91 -6.23
C ARG A 40 -6.87 4.87 -5.06
N ILE A 41 -6.41 4.37 -3.93
CA ILE A 41 -6.15 5.17 -2.74
C ILE A 41 -4.64 5.19 -2.52
N GLU A 42 -4.02 6.36 -2.58
CA GLU A 42 -2.61 6.56 -2.22
C GLU A 42 -2.55 7.15 -0.80
N GLY A 43 -1.70 6.64 0.07
CA GLY A 43 -1.55 7.20 1.42
C GLY A 43 -0.42 6.56 2.22
N ILE A 44 -0.15 7.10 3.41
CA ILE A 44 0.82 6.56 4.35
C ILE A 44 0.07 5.78 5.42
N ILE A 45 0.46 4.53 5.66
CA ILE A 45 -0.15 3.69 6.71
C ILE A 45 0.28 4.21 8.08
N LEU A 46 -0.68 4.57 8.93
CA LEU A 46 -0.49 4.94 10.33
C LEU A 46 -0.84 3.83 11.33
N GLY A 47 -1.56 2.81 10.87
CA GLY A 47 -1.94 1.68 11.69
C GLY A 47 -2.82 0.72 10.90
N PHE A 48 -2.82 -0.55 11.32
CA PHE A 48 -3.65 -1.60 10.77
C PHE A 48 -4.07 -2.57 11.89
N ASP A 49 -5.17 -3.30 11.68
CA ASP A 49 -5.69 -4.30 12.62
C ASP A 49 -5.68 -5.72 12.02
N GLU A 50 -6.23 -6.68 12.76
CA GLU A 50 -6.35 -8.08 12.33
C GLU A 50 -7.26 -8.31 11.11
N TYR A 51 -8.18 -7.37 10.85
CA TYR A 51 -9.08 -7.40 9.70
C TYR A 51 -8.54 -6.61 8.50
N MET A 52 -7.31 -6.10 8.58
CA MET A 52 -6.69 -5.24 7.58
C MET A 52 -7.43 -3.91 7.38
N ASN A 53 -8.20 -3.43 8.35
CA ASN A 53 -8.64 -2.04 8.35
C ASN A 53 -7.40 -1.16 8.55
N MET A 54 -7.27 -0.10 7.77
CA MET A 54 -6.08 0.73 7.74
C MET A 54 -6.40 2.18 8.02
N VAL A 55 -5.66 2.79 8.94
CA VAL A 55 -5.64 4.24 9.11
C VAL A 55 -4.59 4.80 8.16
N LEU A 56 -5.01 5.65 7.23
CA LEU A 56 -4.13 6.28 6.24
C LEU A 56 -4.02 7.78 6.50
N ASP A 57 -2.83 8.33 6.31
CA ASP A 57 -2.57 9.77 6.33
C ASP A 57 -2.19 10.31 4.96
N GLN A 58 -2.38 11.62 4.79
CA GLN A 58 -2.08 12.33 3.54
C GLN A 58 -2.71 11.64 2.31
N THR A 59 -3.90 11.10 2.52
CA THR A 59 -4.55 10.21 1.57
C THR A 59 -5.04 10.96 0.36
N LYS A 60 -4.84 10.37 -0.82
CA LYS A 60 -5.29 10.88 -2.11
C LYS A 60 -6.10 9.80 -2.82
N GLU A 61 -7.26 10.19 -3.29
CA GLU A 61 -8.07 9.40 -4.21
C GLU A 61 -7.59 9.66 -5.63
N ILE A 62 -7.19 8.61 -6.32
CA ILE A 62 -6.70 8.65 -7.71
C ILE A 62 -7.76 8.06 -8.60
N SER A 63 -8.30 8.85 -9.51
CA SER A 63 -9.18 8.35 -10.57
C SER A 63 -8.32 7.96 -11.77
N VAL A 64 -8.24 6.66 -12.07
CA VAL A 64 -7.42 6.12 -13.17
C VAL A 64 -7.92 6.63 -14.52
N LYS A 65 -9.24 6.73 -14.70
CA LYS A 65 -9.85 7.21 -15.96
C LYS A 65 -9.62 8.69 -16.24
N LYS A 66 -9.70 9.52 -15.20
CA LYS A 66 -9.61 10.99 -15.34
C LYS A 66 -8.20 11.52 -15.07
N ASN A 67 -7.32 10.67 -14.56
CA ASN A 67 -5.99 11.03 -14.05
C ASN A 67 -6.02 12.21 -13.07
N THR A 68 -7.09 12.30 -12.27
CA THR A 68 -7.27 13.34 -11.26
C THR A 68 -6.92 12.81 -9.88
N LYS A 69 -6.27 13.65 -9.07
CA LYS A 69 -5.98 13.37 -7.67
C LYS A 69 -6.85 14.25 -6.78
N LYS A 70 -7.55 13.65 -5.81
CA LYS A 70 -8.35 14.38 -4.82
C LYS A 70 -7.83 14.09 -3.42
N GLU A 71 -7.52 15.14 -2.66
CA GLU A 71 -7.04 14.99 -1.29
C GLU A 71 -8.19 14.64 -0.34
N LEU A 72 -7.97 13.62 0.48
CA LEU A 72 -8.91 13.15 1.51
C LEU A 72 -8.37 13.38 2.92
N GLY A 73 -7.06 13.54 3.09
CA GLY A 73 -6.43 13.72 4.39
C GLY A 73 -6.32 12.41 5.17
N LYS A 74 -6.78 12.39 6.42
CA LYS A 74 -6.73 11.21 7.28
C LYS A 74 -8.03 10.41 7.17
N ILE A 75 -7.94 9.14 6.78
CA ILE A 75 -9.11 8.27 6.63
C ILE A 75 -8.90 6.91 7.29
N LEU A 76 -10.00 6.22 7.59
CA LEU A 76 -10.02 4.80 7.92
C LEU A 76 -10.56 4.03 6.71
N LEU A 77 -9.74 3.17 6.12
CA LEU A 77 -10.13 2.28 5.02
C LEU A 77 -10.50 0.91 5.58
N LYS A 78 -11.65 0.37 5.17
CA LYS A 78 -12.06 -0.97 5.58
C LYS A 78 -11.30 -2.05 4.81
N GLY A 79 -10.86 -3.10 5.51
CA GLY A 79 -10.03 -4.17 4.95
C GLY A 79 -10.74 -5.02 3.88
N ASP A 80 -12.07 -5.12 3.93
CA ASP A 80 -12.90 -5.82 2.94
C ASP A 80 -12.83 -5.18 1.54
N THR A 81 -12.57 -3.88 1.46
CA THR A 81 -12.44 -3.16 0.18
C THR A 81 -11.08 -3.35 -0.50
N ILE A 82 -10.09 -3.94 0.17
CA ILE A 82 -8.70 -3.99 -0.30
C ILE A 82 -8.49 -5.19 -1.23
N THR A 83 -8.02 -4.93 -2.46
CA THR A 83 -7.61 -5.96 -3.42
C THR A 83 -6.09 -6.14 -3.47
N LEU A 84 -5.34 -5.04 -3.52
CA LEU A 84 -3.89 -5.06 -3.65
C LEU A 84 -3.30 -3.84 -2.93
N ILE A 85 -2.18 -4.06 -2.24
CA ILE A 85 -1.36 -3.02 -1.61
C ILE A 85 0.02 -3.09 -2.25
N MET A 86 0.48 -1.97 -2.82
CA MET A 86 1.81 -1.87 -3.41
C MET A 86 2.47 -0.56 -3.01
N GLU A 87 3.79 -0.55 -2.98
CA GLU A 87 4.56 0.68 -2.96
C GLU A 87 4.40 1.41 -4.31
N VAL A 88 4.28 2.75 -4.26
CA VAL A 88 4.20 3.62 -5.45
C VAL A 88 5.54 3.69 -6.15
#